data_AF-A0A1X7TMX4-F1
#
_entry.id   AF-A0A1X7TMX4-F1
#
_cell.length_a   1.000
_cell.length_b   1.000
_cell.length_c   1.000
_cell.angle_alpha   90.00
_cell.angle_beta   90.00
_cell.angle_gamma   90.00
#
_symmetry.space_group_name_H-M   'P 1'
#
loop_
_entity.id
_entity.type
_entity.pdbx_description
1 polymer ?
#
loop_
_entity_poly.entity_id
_entity_poly.type
_entity_poly.pdbx_seq_one_letter_code
_entity_poly.pdbx_strand_id
1 'polypeptide(L)'
;QFPSNGISYSQVCGRVVGYQYASTDAVYPGLGHNDINSHYVDGISITRGSPRQHVWTLMAGFSEASYYLQDNDGATNCPCSQGSTQNSTLQSFIGNDYFCESGNPSTNNSVQSVLYTSDPLWDGKGCGILEGNCCTSRPSLPWFNKVLGTTTTDYLELRVCADQQTDNEDVSVSFYELYVK
;
A
#
# COMPACT_ATOMS: atom_id res chain seq x y z
N GLN A 1 6.55 15.55 5.37
CA GLN A 1 5.46 16.04 6.25
C GLN A 1 4.87 17.30 5.65
N PHE A 2 3.57 17.52 5.85
CA PHE A 2 2.78 18.63 5.33
C PHE A 2 2.14 19.36 6.52
N PRO A 3 2.50 20.63 6.76
CA PRO A 3 1.92 21.38 7.87
C PRO A 3 0.45 21.69 7.60
N SER A 4 -0.38 21.61 8.64
CA SER A 4 -1.79 22.03 8.58
C SER A 4 -1.95 23.55 8.50
N ASN A 5 -0.92 24.32 8.89
CA ASN A 5 -0.94 25.78 9.01
C ASN A 5 -2.10 26.29 9.89
N GLY A 6 -2.45 25.54 10.93
CA GLY A 6 -3.54 25.88 11.85
C GLY A 6 -4.95 25.59 11.30
N ILE A 7 -5.05 24.99 10.12
CA ILE A 7 -6.32 24.52 9.58
C ILE A 7 -6.73 23.26 10.34
N SER A 8 -7.87 23.36 11.02
CA SER A 8 -8.52 22.24 11.69
C SER A 8 -9.22 21.34 10.69
N TYR A 9 -9.07 20.02 10.84
CA TYR A 9 -9.71 19.03 9.99
C TYR A 9 -10.09 17.77 10.76
N SER A 10 -11.09 17.05 10.25
CA SER A 10 -11.66 15.81 10.79
C SER A 10 -11.69 14.68 9.76
N GLN A 11 -11.40 14.98 8.50
CA GLN A 11 -11.33 14.02 7.41
C GLN A 11 -10.08 14.24 6.57
N VAL A 12 -9.57 13.16 6.00
CA VAL A 12 -8.48 13.17 5.02
C VAL A 12 -8.92 12.35 3.82
N CYS A 13 -8.79 12.88 2.62
CA CYS A 13 -8.96 12.12 1.39
C CYS A 13 -7.85 12.41 0.41
N GLY A 14 -7.63 11.52 -0.54
CA GLY A 14 -6.56 11.68 -1.49
C GLY A 14 -6.41 10.47 -2.38
N ARG A 15 -5.40 10.53 -3.24
CA ARG A 15 -4.94 9.40 -4.05
C ARG A 15 -3.44 9.51 -4.27
N VAL A 16 -2.83 8.37 -4.55
CA VAL A 16 -1.41 8.27 -4.92
C VAL A 16 -1.34 7.40 -6.17
N VAL A 17 -0.45 7.75 -7.10
CA VAL A 17 -0.13 6.93 -8.26
C VAL A 17 1.33 6.51 -8.14
N GLY A 18 1.55 5.21 -8.05
CA GLY A 18 2.88 4.62 -7.99
C GLY A 18 3.07 3.48 -8.98
N TYR A 19 4.27 2.92 -8.99
CA TYR A 19 4.61 1.77 -9.81
C TYR A 19 5.52 0.83 -9.03
N GLN A 20 5.28 -0.47 -9.17
CA GLN A 20 6.13 -1.52 -8.64
C GLN A 20 7.45 -1.55 -9.39
N TYR A 21 8.54 -1.71 -8.64
CA TYR A 21 9.83 -2.11 -9.18
C TYR A 21 10.24 -3.45 -8.54
N ALA A 22 10.55 -4.44 -9.39
CA ALA A 22 11.00 -5.76 -8.97
C ALA A 22 10.02 -6.49 -8.00
N SER A 23 10.46 -6.93 -6.81
CA SER A 23 9.81 -7.97 -5.99
C SER A 23 9.09 -7.47 -4.72
N THR A 24 8.48 -6.29 -4.73
CA THR A 24 7.76 -5.74 -3.56
C THR A 24 6.85 -6.74 -2.88
N ASP A 25 6.77 -6.75 -1.55
CA ASP A 25 6.13 -7.82 -0.78
C ASP A 25 4.96 -7.38 0.11
N ALA A 26 4.34 -6.24 -0.22
CA ALA A 26 3.22 -5.63 0.48
C ALA A 26 3.50 -5.41 1.99
N VAL A 27 2.93 -6.25 2.86
CA VAL A 27 3.12 -6.17 4.32
C VAL A 27 3.64 -7.49 4.88
N TYR A 28 4.47 -8.21 4.12
CA TYR A 28 5.04 -9.48 4.55
C TYR A 28 5.68 -9.32 5.95
N PRO A 29 5.36 -10.19 6.93
CA PRO A 29 5.68 -9.95 8.33
C PRO A 29 7.13 -10.31 8.69
N GLY A 30 8.11 -9.88 7.88
CA GLY A 30 9.54 -10.04 8.14
C GLY A 30 9.99 -9.42 9.48
N LEU A 31 11.29 -9.12 9.62
CA LEU A 31 11.84 -8.63 10.89
C LEU A 31 11.39 -7.18 11.20
N GLY A 32 10.28 -7.02 11.91
CA GLY A 32 9.89 -5.74 12.51
C GLY A 32 8.80 -4.94 11.79
N HIS A 33 8.01 -5.58 10.93
CA HIS A 33 6.92 -4.95 10.18
C HIS A 33 5.65 -4.73 11.01
N ASN A 34 5.75 -4.41 12.29
CA ASN A 34 4.58 -4.21 13.17
C ASN A 34 4.58 -2.85 13.89
N ASP A 35 5.50 -1.96 13.52
CA ASP A 35 5.62 -0.63 14.10
C ASP A 35 5.26 0.43 13.05
N ILE A 36 4.25 1.25 13.36
CA ILE A 36 3.87 2.41 12.54
C ILE A 36 5.03 3.40 12.35
N ASN A 37 6.05 3.36 13.21
CA ASN A 37 7.24 4.19 13.09
C ASN A 37 8.34 3.60 12.20
N SER A 38 8.23 2.34 11.80
CA SER A 38 9.19 1.64 10.92
C SER A 38 8.69 1.55 9.46
N HIS A 39 9.48 0.88 8.61
CA HIS A 39 9.13 0.43 7.26
C HIS A 39 8.23 -0.81 7.33
N TYR A 40 6.96 -0.65 7.71
CA TYR A 40 6.05 -1.80 7.87
C TYR A 40 5.38 -2.26 6.57
N VAL A 41 5.67 -1.59 5.45
CA VAL A 41 5.02 -1.79 4.15
C VAL A 41 5.97 -1.44 3.02
N ASP A 42 5.94 -2.22 1.95
CA ASP A 42 6.42 -1.82 0.63
C ASP A 42 5.36 -0.98 -0.06
N GLY A 43 5.59 0.33 -0.11
CA GLY A 43 4.64 1.29 -0.65
C GLY A 43 4.56 2.56 0.18
N ILE A 44 3.34 2.99 0.50
CA ILE A 44 3.07 4.32 1.05
C ILE A 44 2.37 4.24 2.40
N SER A 45 2.98 4.87 3.39
CA SER A 45 2.41 5.09 4.72
C SER A 45 1.93 6.53 4.85
N ILE A 46 0.62 6.73 4.97
CA ILE A 46 0.02 8.04 5.26
C ILE A 46 -0.39 8.09 6.72
N THR A 47 0.15 9.06 7.46
CA THR A 47 -0.07 9.19 8.90
C THR A 47 -0.25 10.64 9.32
N ARG A 48 -0.60 10.85 10.59
CA ARG A 48 -0.71 12.18 11.19
C ARG A 48 -0.16 12.25 12.60
N GLY A 49 0.24 13.45 13.01
CA GLY A 49 0.50 13.80 14.41
C GLY A 49 1.75 13.16 15.01
N SER A 50 1.97 13.46 16.29
CA SER A 50 3.04 12.89 17.11
C SER A 50 2.52 12.68 18.53
N PRO A 51 2.26 11.43 18.98
CA PRO A 51 2.61 10.17 18.34
C PRO A 51 1.87 9.93 17.02
N ARG A 52 2.52 9.18 16.13
CA ARG A 52 2.03 8.88 14.78
C ARG A 52 0.72 8.08 14.85
N GLN A 53 -0.28 8.54 14.11
CA GLN A 53 -1.57 7.88 13.95
C GLN A 53 -1.81 7.52 12.49
N HIS A 54 -2.32 6.33 12.24
CA HIS A 54 -2.58 5.82 10.90
C HIS A 54 -3.72 6.60 10.21
N VAL A 55 -3.54 6.89 8.92
CA VAL A 55 -4.59 7.46 8.05
C VAL A 55 -4.91 6.48 6.93
N TRP A 56 -3.91 6.06 6.15
CA TRP A 56 -4.07 5.11 5.06
C TRP A 56 -2.76 4.41 4.72
N THR A 57 -2.83 3.17 4.23
CA THR A 57 -1.68 2.45 3.67
C THR A 57 -1.94 2.13 2.19
N LEU A 58 -0.96 2.34 1.31
CA LEU A 58 -1.01 1.85 -0.06
C LEU A 58 0.14 0.85 -0.26
N MET A 59 -0.19 -0.40 -0.54
CA MET A 59 0.75 -1.54 -0.53
C MET A 59 1.05 -1.99 -1.96
N ALA A 60 2.31 -2.26 -2.28
CA ALA A 60 2.71 -2.87 -3.55
C ALA A 60 2.95 -4.38 -3.33
N GLY A 61 2.11 -5.22 -3.92
CA GLY A 61 2.25 -6.67 -3.83
C GLY A 61 3.29 -7.25 -4.80
N PHE A 62 3.62 -8.52 -4.64
CA PHE A 62 4.62 -9.19 -5.46
C PHE A 62 4.13 -9.55 -6.87
N SER A 63 2.94 -10.15 -6.96
CA SER A 63 2.33 -10.60 -8.21
C SER A 63 0.81 -10.53 -8.16
N GLU A 64 0.22 -10.11 -9.27
CA GLU A 64 -1.23 -10.07 -9.47
C GLU A 64 -1.82 -11.35 -10.09
N ALA A 65 -0.95 -12.29 -10.51
CA ALA A 65 -1.34 -13.40 -11.37
C ALA A 65 -0.80 -14.79 -10.96
N SER A 66 0.02 -14.88 -9.91
CA SER A 66 0.58 -16.16 -9.47
C SER A 66 0.71 -16.32 -7.96
N TYR A 67 0.64 -17.57 -7.53
CA TYR A 67 1.00 -18.03 -6.20
C TYR A 67 2.32 -18.79 -6.32
N TYR A 68 3.23 -18.63 -5.38
CA TYR A 68 4.43 -19.44 -5.37
C TYR A 68 4.08 -20.89 -4.96
N LEU A 69 4.18 -21.82 -5.91
CA LEU A 69 3.66 -23.19 -5.75
C LEU A 69 4.64 -24.19 -5.08
N GLN A 70 5.81 -23.76 -4.61
CA GLN A 70 6.76 -24.69 -3.96
C GLN A 70 7.00 -24.42 -2.46
N ASP A 71 6.90 -23.17 -1.98
CA ASP A 71 7.25 -22.73 -0.60
C ASP A 71 6.62 -21.39 -0.15
N ASN A 72 5.69 -20.76 -0.89
CA ASN A 72 5.16 -19.43 -0.55
C ASN A 72 3.66 -19.33 -0.90
N ASP A 73 2.83 -19.56 0.12
CA ASP A 73 1.36 -19.57 0.07
C ASP A 73 0.75 -18.17 -0.17
N GLY A 74 1.16 -17.48 -1.24
CA GLY A 74 0.75 -16.10 -1.55
C GLY A 74 1.18 -15.08 -0.48
N ALA A 75 2.20 -15.41 0.33
CA ALA A 75 2.56 -14.63 1.50
C ALA A 75 3.16 -13.26 1.19
N THR A 76 3.59 -12.98 -0.03
CA THR A 76 4.11 -11.68 -0.50
C THR A 76 3.12 -10.94 -1.42
N ASN A 77 1.97 -11.55 -1.71
CA ASN A 77 0.92 -10.91 -2.49
C ASN A 77 0.04 -10.05 -1.59
N CYS A 78 -0.68 -9.12 -2.22
CA CYS A 78 -1.62 -8.25 -1.54
C CYS A 78 -2.55 -8.98 -0.56
N PRO A 79 -2.85 -8.40 0.63
CA PRO A 79 -3.76 -9.02 1.61
C PRO A 79 -5.15 -9.32 1.05
N CYS A 80 -5.60 -8.53 0.07
CA CYS A 80 -6.89 -8.70 -0.60
C CYS A 80 -6.86 -9.71 -1.75
N SER A 81 -5.68 -10.15 -2.21
CA SER A 81 -5.58 -11.13 -3.27
C SER A 81 -6.22 -12.43 -2.83
N GLN A 82 -6.90 -13.11 -3.76
CA GLN A 82 -7.30 -14.50 -3.54
C GLN A 82 -6.06 -15.28 -3.08
N GLY A 83 -6.21 -16.26 -2.18
CA GLY A 83 -5.11 -17.14 -1.74
C GLY A 83 -3.97 -16.50 -0.94
N SER A 84 -3.94 -15.18 -0.74
CA SER A 84 -2.92 -14.52 0.10
C SER A 84 -3.13 -14.84 1.57
N THR A 85 -2.03 -15.11 2.27
CA THR A 85 -2.00 -15.31 3.73
C THR A 85 -1.82 -14.01 4.50
N GLN A 86 -1.44 -12.90 3.84
CA GLN A 86 -1.16 -11.63 4.51
C GLN A 86 -2.37 -11.01 5.22
N ASN A 87 -3.59 -11.34 4.79
CA ASN A 87 -4.79 -10.86 5.47
C ASN A 87 -4.84 -11.29 6.96
N SER A 88 -4.22 -12.44 7.29
CA SER A 88 -4.14 -12.95 8.66
C SER A 88 -3.02 -12.32 9.50
N THR A 89 -2.05 -11.68 8.85
CA THR A 89 -0.88 -11.05 9.48
C THR A 89 -0.89 -9.52 9.37
N LEU A 90 -1.97 -8.94 8.82
CA LEU A 90 -2.12 -7.51 8.66
C LEU A 90 -2.05 -6.79 10.01
N GLN A 91 -1.26 -5.74 10.08
CA GLN A 91 -1.04 -4.95 11.29
C GLN A 91 -2.36 -4.32 11.73
N SER A 92 -2.68 -4.45 13.02
CA SER A 92 -3.98 -4.06 13.57
C SER A 92 -4.32 -2.58 13.38
N PHE A 93 -3.32 -1.71 13.31
CA PHE A 93 -3.51 -0.27 13.09
C PHE A 93 -3.93 0.09 11.66
N ILE A 94 -3.69 -0.79 10.67
CA ILE A 94 -4.11 -0.58 9.29
C ILE A 94 -5.60 -0.88 9.14
N GLY A 95 -6.04 -1.99 9.73
CA GLY A 95 -7.43 -2.46 9.64
C GLY A 95 -7.91 -2.50 8.19
N ASN A 96 -8.97 -1.75 7.90
CA ASN A 96 -9.57 -1.66 6.57
C ASN A 96 -9.15 -0.39 5.80
N ASP A 97 -8.18 0.37 6.27
CA ASP A 97 -7.79 1.65 5.66
C ASP A 97 -6.56 1.45 4.76
N TYR A 98 -6.70 0.59 3.75
CA TYR A 98 -5.64 0.31 2.79
C TYR A 98 -6.14 0.07 1.37
N PHE A 99 -5.22 0.30 0.42
CA PHE A 99 -5.27 -0.25 -0.95
C PHE A 99 -4.04 -1.14 -1.16
N CYS A 100 -4.17 -2.14 -2.01
CA CYS A 100 -3.05 -2.97 -2.43
C CYS A 100 -3.23 -3.39 -3.88
N GLU A 101 -2.14 -3.38 -4.65
CA GLU A 101 -2.09 -3.80 -6.05
C GLU A 101 -0.66 -4.22 -6.40
N SER A 102 -0.49 -5.07 -7.40
CA SER A 102 0.79 -5.48 -7.98
C SER A 102 0.79 -5.18 -9.47
N GLY A 103 1.85 -4.55 -9.98
CA GLY A 103 2.03 -4.32 -11.41
C GLY A 103 2.68 -5.49 -12.16
N ASN A 104 3.03 -6.60 -11.48
CA ASN A 104 3.68 -7.76 -12.09
C ASN A 104 2.68 -8.83 -12.60
N PRO A 105 2.43 -8.92 -13.93
CA PRO A 105 1.42 -9.80 -14.53
C PRO A 105 1.88 -11.26 -14.70
N SER A 106 3.07 -11.57 -14.19
CA SER A 106 3.73 -12.86 -14.35
C SER A 106 2.90 -14.01 -13.73
N THR A 107 2.51 -14.99 -14.55
CA THR A 107 1.76 -16.17 -14.09
C THR A 107 2.65 -17.30 -13.57
N ASN A 108 3.98 -17.17 -13.72
CA ASN A 108 4.96 -18.19 -13.38
C ASN A 108 5.92 -17.75 -12.27
N ASN A 109 5.55 -16.75 -11.46
CA ASN A 109 6.38 -16.18 -10.40
C ASN A 109 7.71 -15.58 -10.86
N SER A 110 7.86 -15.29 -12.16
CA SER A 110 9.03 -14.53 -12.60
C SER A 110 8.94 -13.09 -12.11
N VAL A 111 10.06 -12.59 -11.60
CA VAL A 111 10.29 -11.18 -11.31
C VAL A 111 11.33 -10.64 -12.29
N GLN A 112 11.15 -9.39 -12.70
CA GLN A 112 12.13 -8.66 -13.49
C GLN A 112 12.56 -7.41 -12.73
N SER A 113 13.85 -7.08 -12.78
CA SER A 113 14.37 -5.81 -12.24
C SER A 113 14.02 -4.63 -13.16
N VAL A 114 12.72 -4.38 -13.32
CA VAL A 114 12.14 -3.34 -14.16
C VAL A 114 11.06 -2.59 -13.40
N LEU A 115 10.79 -1.37 -13.86
CA LEU A 115 9.64 -0.60 -13.41
C LEU A 115 8.41 -0.99 -14.24
N TYR A 116 7.38 -1.53 -13.60
CA TYR A 116 6.16 -1.98 -14.27
C TYR A 116 5.25 -0.79 -14.65
N THR A 117 5.66 0.02 -15.64
CA THR A 117 4.96 1.27 -15.98
C THR A 117 3.65 1.07 -16.76
N SER A 118 3.36 -0.13 -17.25
CA SER A 118 2.12 -0.43 -17.95
C SER A 118 0.91 -0.51 -17.03
N ASP A 119 1.16 -0.68 -15.73
CA ASP A 119 0.12 -0.91 -14.74
C ASP A 119 0.37 -0.05 -13.48
N PRO A 120 -0.20 1.17 -13.42
CA PRO A 120 -0.08 2.04 -12.27
C PRO A 120 -0.76 1.46 -11.03
N LEU A 121 -0.05 1.44 -9.91
CA LEU A 121 -0.59 0.91 -8.66
C LEU A 121 -1.67 1.80 -8.05
N TRP A 122 -2.59 1.13 -7.37
CA TRP A 122 -3.69 1.64 -6.55
C TRP A 122 -4.74 2.42 -7.33
N ASP A 123 -4.89 2.09 -8.61
CA ASP A 123 -5.87 2.71 -9.50
C ASP A 123 -7.15 1.88 -9.69
N GLY A 124 -7.12 0.62 -9.23
CA GLY A 124 -8.24 -0.31 -9.30
C GLY A 124 -8.48 -0.87 -10.70
N LYS A 125 -7.45 -0.88 -11.55
CA LYS A 125 -7.46 -1.38 -12.93
C LYS A 125 -6.20 -2.20 -13.17
N GLY A 126 -6.15 -2.91 -14.30
CA GLY A 126 -4.99 -3.74 -14.64
C GLY A 126 -4.93 -5.07 -13.89
N CYS A 127 -5.51 -5.12 -12.70
CA CYS A 127 -5.61 -6.29 -11.82
C CYS A 127 -5.76 -7.65 -12.51
N GLY A 128 -4.74 -8.46 -12.29
CA GLY A 128 -4.65 -9.84 -12.70
C GLY A 128 -5.66 -10.75 -12.00
N ILE A 129 -5.58 -12.04 -12.34
CA ILE A 129 -6.55 -13.04 -11.91
C ILE A 129 -6.67 -13.21 -10.39
N LEU A 130 -5.68 -12.78 -9.60
CA LEU A 130 -5.67 -12.90 -8.14
C LEU A 130 -6.15 -11.63 -7.44
N GLU A 131 -6.05 -10.47 -8.09
CA GLU A 131 -6.30 -9.15 -7.49
C GLU A 131 -7.69 -8.59 -7.78
N GLY A 132 -8.59 -9.39 -8.36
CA GLY A 132 -9.98 -8.97 -8.61
C GLY A 132 -10.68 -8.39 -7.36
N ASN A 133 -10.43 -8.95 -6.17
CA ASN A 133 -10.95 -8.41 -4.90
C ASN A 133 -10.27 -7.10 -4.49
N CYS A 134 -8.97 -6.94 -4.75
CA CYS A 134 -8.25 -5.72 -4.45
C CYS A 134 -8.85 -4.52 -5.19
N CYS A 135 -9.18 -4.72 -6.47
CA CYS A 135 -9.74 -3.66 -7.31
C CYS A 135 -11.23 -3.40 -7.14
N THR A 136 -11.99 -4.38 -6.66
CA THR A 136 -13.45 -4.27 -6.56
C THR A 136 -13.96 -4.08 -5.14
N SER A 137 -13.19 -4.45 -4.11
CA SER A 137 -13.61 -4.32 -2.71
C SER A 137 -13.75 -2.86 -2.25
N ARG A 138 -13.17 -1.91 -2.99
CA ARG A 138 -13.15 -0.49 -2.67
C ARG A 138 -13.76 0.34 -3.79
N PRO A 139 -15.06 0.68 -3.72
CA PRO A 139 -15.70 1.50 -4.75
C PRO A 139 -15.15 2.93 -4.84
N SER A 140 -14.31 3.33 -3.87
CA SER A 140 -13.69 4.65 -3.85
C SER A 140 -12.36 4.71 -4.60
N LEU A 141 -11.74 3.59 -4.99
CA LEU A 141 -10.50 3.58 -5.78
C LEU A 141 -10.59 4.54 -7.00
N PRO A 142 -9.55 5.34 -7.29
CA PRO A 142 -8.24 5.43 -6.62
C PRO A 142 -8.23 6.30 -5.34
N TRP A 143 -9.38 6.81 -4.91
CA TRP A 143 -9.49 7.76 -3.82
C TRP A 143 -9.76 7.08 -2.47
N PHE A 144 -8.91 7.34 -1.49
CA PHE A 144 -9.23 7.01 -0.11
C PHE A 144 -9.98 8.15 0.57
N ASN A 145 -10.77 7.81 1.58
CA ASN A 145 -11.41 8.78 2.47
C ASN A 145 -11.41 8.23 3.90
N LYS A 146 -10.74 8.95 4.80
CA LYS A 146 -10.61 8.60 6.22
C LYS A 146 -11.28 9.66 7.08
N VAL A 147 -12.25 9.23 7.88
CA VAL A 147 -12.85 10.02 8.96
C VAL A 147 -12.08 9.74 10.26
N LEU A 148 -11.59 10.78 10.92
CA LEU A 148 -10.68 10.66 12.08
C LEU A 148 -11.39 10.51 13.43
N GLY A 149 -12.71 10.75 13.48
CA GLY A 149 -13.51 10.72 14.71
C GLY A 149 -13.28 11.91 15.65
N THR A 150 -12.28 12.75 15.38
CA THR A 150 -11.99 14.00 16.09
C THR A 150 -11.45 15.04 15.12
N THR A 151 -11.56 16.31 15.50
CA THR A 151 -10.90 17.41 14.78
C THR A 151 -9.47 17.56 15.28
N THR A 152 -8.53 17.81 14.38
CA THR A 152 -7.12 18.00 14.68
C THR A 152 -6.49 19.08 13.79
N THR A 153 -5.31 19.56 14.19
CA THR A 153 -4.41 20.39 13.37
C THR A 153 -3.07 19.68 13.14
N ASP A 154 -3.04 18.36 13.34
CA ASP A 154 -1.85 17.54 13.14
C ASP A 154 -1.27 17.71 11.74
N TYR A 155 0.04 17.49 11.61
CA TYR A 155 0.67 17.45 10.30
C TYR A 155 0.32 16.12 9.65
N LEU A 156 0.05 16.15 8.35
CA LEU A 156 0.00 14.93 7.55
C LEU A 156 1.42 14.52 7.17
N GLU A 157 1.66 13.23 7.09
CA GLU A 157 2.90 12.66 6.63
C GLU A 157 2.61 11.61 5.58
N LEU A 158 3.33 11.68 4.46
CA LEU A 158 3.43 10.62 3.47
C LEU A 158 4.86 10.13 3.50
N ARG A 159 5.06 8.83 3.69
CA ARG A 159 6.36 8.16 3.57
C ARG A 159 6.27 7.12 2.47
N VAL A 160 7.29 7.10 1.61
CA VAL A 160 7.60 5.93 0.78
C VAL A 160 8.41 4.99 1.68
N CYS A 161 7.92 3.77 1.83
CA CYS A 161 8.47 2.76 2.70
C CYS A 161 8.86 1.54 1.85
N ALA A 162 9.99 0.97 2.21
CA ALA A 162 10.50 -0.30 1.72
C ALA A 162 11.42 -0.86 2.82
N ASP A 163 11.46 -2.17 2.99
CA ASP A 163 12.33 -2.83 3.96
C ASP A 163 13.63 -3.37 3.34
N GLN A 164 13.70 -3.46 2.00
CA GLN A 164 14.89 -3.84 1.26
C GLN A 164 15.61 -2.65 0.59
N GLN A 165 16.68 -2.98 -0.12
CA GLN A 165 17.42 -2.06 -0.97
C GLN A 165 16.62 -1.73 -2.25
N THR A 166 16.90 -0.56 -2.81
CA THR A 166 16.19 0.02 -3.98
C THR A 166 16.37 -0.77 -5.28
N ASP A 167 17.23 -1.79 -5.31
CA ASP A 167 17.45 -2.66 -6.47
C ASP A 167 16.57 -3.93 -6.47
N ASN A 168 15.80 -4.18 -5.40
CA ASN A 168 14.98 -5.39 -5.25
C ASN A 168 13.50 -5.12 -4.95
N GLU A 169 13.17 -4.23 -4.01
CA GLU A 169 11.76 -4.05 -3.54
C GLU A 169 11.51 -2.56 -3.36
N ASP A 170 11.14 -1.90 -4.47
CA ASP A 170 10.99 -0.45 -4.50
C ASP A 170 9.66 -0.04 -5.13
N VAL A 171 9.19 1.13 -4.71
CA VAL A 171 7.94 1.72 -5.15
C VAL A 171 8.20 3.16 -5.56
N SER A 172 8.08 3.40 -6.87
CA SER A 172 8.20 4.76 -7.40
C SER A 172 6.87 5.49 -7.26
N VAL A 173 6.89 6.74 -6.77
CA VAL A 173 5.71 7.62 -6.71
C VAL A 173 5.79 8.66 -7.82
N SER A 174 4.78 8.70 -8.66
CA SER A 174 4.68 9.70 -9.74
C SER A 174 3.78 10.88 -9.40
N PHE A 175 2.75 10.63 -8.58
CA PHE A 175 1.76 11.64 -8.23
C PHE A 175 1.14 11.34 -6.87
N TYR A 176 0.85 12.38 -6.09
CA TYR A 176 -0.01 12.28 -4.92
C TYR A 176 -0.80 13.58 -4.74
N GLU A 177 -2.01 13.46 -4.21
CA GLU A 177 -2.78 14.60 -3.74
C GLU A 177 -3.50 14.25 -2.44
N LEU A 178 -3.47 15.18 -1.49
CA LEU A 178 -4.03 15.03 -0.15
C LEU A 178 -4.88 16.26 0.16
N TYR A 179 -6.09 16.01 0.63
CA TYR A 179 -7.06 17.03 1.01
C TYR A 179 -7.55 16.77 2.42
N VAL A 180 -7.86 17.85 3.12
CA VAL A 180 -8.41 17.82 4.47
C VAL A 180 -9.72 18.59 4.54
N LYS A 181 -10.64 18.14 5.40
CA LYS A 181 -11.94 18.77 5.65
C LYS A 181 -12.25 18.81 7.13
#